data_AF-A0A8J4U1P8-F1
#
_entry.id   AF-A0A8J4U1P8-F1
#
_cell.length_a   1.000
_cell.length_b   1.000
_cell.length_c   1.000
_cell.angle_alpha   90.00
_cell.angle_beta   90.00
_cell.angle_gamma   90.00
#
_symmetry.space_group_name_H-M   'P 1'
#
loop_
_entity.id
_entity.type
_entity.pdbx_description
1 polymer ?
#
loop_
_entity_poly.entity_id
_entity_poly.type
_entity_poly.pdbx_seq_one_letter_code
_entity_poly.pdbx_strand_id
1 'polypeptide(L)'
;LMGLIHCILTESPKPVVNVESNTPVFRGESVTFRCDINGGGDTEWTYEWFKDNSPVSSSHTTQRITVEYDGGKYTCRGMRRSDYQYSQMSDPVTLSVS
;
A
#
# COMPACT_ATOMS: atom_id res chain seq x y z
N LEU A 1 35.94 6.54 26.65
CA LEU A 1 34.65 7.23 26.42
C LEU A 1 34.61 7.74 24.99
N MET A 2 34.15 6.94 24.03
CA MET A 2 33.50 7.40 22.80
C MET A 2 32.55 6.27 22.39
N GLY A 3 31.25 6.50 22.59
CA GLY A 3 30.21 5.50 22.41
C GLY A 3 30.07 5.12 20.94
N LEU A 4 30.03 3.82 20.68
CA LEU A 4 29.52 3.27 19.43
C LEU A 4 28.06 3.72 19.32
N ILE A 5 27.80 4.72 18.48
CA ILE A 5 26.46 5.00 17.98
C ILE A 5 26.09 3.75 17.18
N HIS A 6 25.35 2.84 17.81
CA HIS A 6 24.59 1.82 17.12
C HIS A 6 23.57 2.58 16.27
N CYS A 7 23.94 2.93 15.03
CA CYS A 7 22.99 3.35 14.03
C CYS A 7 22.22 2.09 13.64
N ILE A 8 21.24 1.71 14.46
CA ILE A 8 20.25 0.70 14.11
C ILE A 8 19.53 1.24 12.88
N LEU A 9 19.88 0.71 11.72
CA LEU A 9 19.16 0.95 10.49
C LEU A 9 17.80 0.25 10.63
N THR A 10 16.84 0.91 11.27
CA THR A 10 15.46 0.42 11.30
C THR A 10 14.96 0.43 9.85
N GLU A 11 14.86 -0.75 9.25
CA GLU A 11 14.31 -0.90 7.91
C GLU A 11 12.88 -0.35 7.91
N SER A 12 12.53 0.46 6.91
CA SER A 12 11.16 0.98 6.81
C SER A 12 10.19 -0.19 6.61
N PRO A 13 8.97 -0.13 7.16
CA PRO A 13 8.05 -1.26 7.08
C PRO A 13 7.66 -1.54 5.63
N LYS A 14 7.41 -2.81 5.31
CA LYS A 14 6.91 -3.24 4.00
C LYS A 14 5.39 -3.44 4.06
N PRO A 15 4.60 -2.71 3.25
CA PRO A 15 3.15 -2.87 3.20
C PRO A 15 2.71 -4.18 2.55
N VAL A 16 1.50 -4.63 2.88
CA VAL A 16 0.82 -5.77 2.26
C VAL A 16 -0.51 -5.29 1.65
N VAL A 17 -0.75 -5.64 0.38
CA VAL A 17 -2.04 -5.37 -0.27
C VAL A 17 -2.95 -6.57 -0.10
N ASN A 18 -4.12 -6.34 0.48
CA ASN A 18 -5.19 -7.30 0.67
C ASN A 18 -6.36 -6.97 -0.26
N VAL A 19 -7.02 -8.01 -0.80
CA VAL A 19 -8.23 -7.87 -1.61
C VAL A 19 -9.42 -8.11 -0.69
N GLU A 20 -10.27 -7.11 -0.50
CA GLU A 20 -11.46 -7.19 0.38
C GLU A 20 -12.75 -7.53 -0.38
N SER A 21 -12.65 -7.83 -1.68
CA SER A 21 -13.75 -8.31 -2.51
C SER A 21 -13.66 -9.83 -2.73
N ASN A 22 -14.79 -10.48 -3.00
CA ASN A 22 -14.79 -11.89 -3.39
C ASN A 22 -14.01 -12.08 -4.69
N THR A 23 -13.21 -13.15 -4.76
CA THR A 23 -12.47 -13.54 -5.97
C THR A 23 -12.97 -14.90 -6.45
N PRO A 24 -12.97 -15.17 -7.77
CA PRO A 24 -12.46 -14.35 -8.87
C PRO A 24 -13.33 -13.13 -9.18
N VAL A 25 -12.77 -12.15 -9.90
CA VAL A 25 -13.47 -10.92 -10.32
C VAL A 25 -13.43 -10.78 -11.83
N PHE A 26 -14.48 -10.17 -12.38
CA PHE A 26 -14.61 -9.90 -13.81
C PHE A 26 -14.29 -8.44 -14.13
N ARG A 27 -13.90 -8.18 -15.38
CA ARG A 27 -13.69 -6.81 -15.86
C ARG A 27 -14.99 -6.01 -15.75
N GLY A 28 -14.90 -4.79 -15.22
CA GLY A 28 -16.04 -3.90 -14.96
C GLY A 28 -16.61 -4.02 -13.55
N GLU A 29 -16.20 -5.01 -12.75
CA GLU A 29 -16.64 -5.12 -11.36
C GLU A 29 -15.90 -4.15 -10.44
N SER A 30 -16.58 -3.66 -9.41
CA SER A 30 -15.93 -2.83 -8.38
C SER A 30 -15.15 -3.71 -7.41
N VAL A 31 -13.85 -3.48 -7.30
CA VAL A 31 -12.96 -4.19 -6.38
C VAL A 31 -12.40 -3.26 -5.32
N THR A 32 -12.45 -3.71 -4.07
CA THR A 32 -11.86 -2.98 -2.94
C THR A 32 -10.54 -3.63 -2.53
N PHE A 33 -9.50 -2.82 -2.48
CA PHE A 33 -8.18 -3.19 -1.96
C PHE A 33 -7.92 -2.48 -0.64
N ARG A 34 -7.16 -3.12 0.25
CA ARG A 34 -6.67 -2.55 1.51
C ARG A 34 -5.15 -2.68 1.60
N CYS A 35 -4.48 -1.62 2.04
CA CYS A 35 -3.04 -1.59 2.26
C CYS A 35 -2.74 -1.63 3.76
N ASP A 36 -2.03 -2.67 4.21
CA ASP A 36 -1.67 -2.86 5.60
C ASP A 36 -0.18 -2.60 5.83
N ILE A 37 0.14 -1.76 6.81
CA ILE A 37 1.52 -1.45 7.22
C ILE A 37 1.67 -1.84 8.69
N ASN A 38 2.47 -2.87 8.96
CA ASN A 38 2.73 -3.31 10.32
C ASN A 38 3.52 -2.25 11.10
N GLY A 39 3.18 -2.09 12.38
CA GLY A 39 3.95 -1.24 13.30
C GLY A 39 3.55 0.23 13.35
N GLY A 40 2.52 0.64 12.60
CA GLY A 40 1.88 1.93 12.82
C GLY A 40 0.37 1.81 12.73
N GLY A 41 -0.33 2.27 13.78
CA GLY A 41 -1.79 2.20 13.83
C GLY A 41 -2.45 2.93 12.65
N ASP A 42 -3.78 2.79 12.53
CA ASP A 42 -4.54 3.33 11.39
C ASP A 42 -4.38 4.85 11.16
N THR A 43 -3.90 5.59 12.16
CA THR A 43 -3.71 7.05 12.11
C THR A 43 -2.27 7.50 11.82
N GLU A 44 -1.29 6.59 11.76
CA GLU A 44 0.13 6.94 11.57
C GLU A 44 0.46 7.27 10.10
N TRP A 45 -0.23 6.63 9.17
CA TRP A 45 0.11 6.64 7.74
C TRP A 45 -0.93 7.36 6.89
N THR A 46 -0.48 8.08 5.88
CA THR A 46 -1.25 8.34 4.65
C THR A 46 -0.80 7.37 3.58
N TYR A 47 -1.70 6.94 2.71
CA TYR A 47 -1.42 5.88 1.74
C TYR A 47 -1.32 6.44 0.33
N GLU A 48 -0.54 5.78 -0.51
CA GLU A 48 -0.47 6.07 -1.94
C GLU A 48 -0.65 4.75 -2.69
N TRP A 49 -1.47 4.80 -3.74
CA TRP A 49 -1.85 3.64 -4.52
C TRP A 49 -1.38 3.77 -5.96
N PHE A 50 -0.90 2.66 -6.51
CA PHE A 50 -0.39 2.58 -7.87
C PHE A 50 -0.99 1.39 -8.59
N LYS A 51 -1.40 1.62 -9.84
CA LYS A 51 -1.75 0.59 -10.82
C LYS A 51 -0.72 0.63 -11.93
N ASP A 52 -0.02 -0.48 -12.16
CA ASP A 52 1.03 -0.58 -13.19
C ASP A 52 2.05 0.58 -13.09
N ASN A 53 2.48 0.88 -11.85
CA ASN A 53 3.38 1.98 -11.48
C ASN A 53 2.83 3.40 -11.73
N SER A 54 1.58 3.54 -12.15
CA SER A 54 0.90 4.83 -12.31
C SER A 54 0.02 5.12 -11.10
N PRO A 55 0.05 6.33 -10.53
CA PRO A 55 -0.80 6.68 -9.39
C PRO A 55 -2.29 6.51 -9.70
N VAL A 56 -3.07 5.93 -8.77
CA VAL A 56 -4.52 5.72 -8.89
C VAL A 56 -5.30 7.02 -8.59
N SER A 57 -4.82 8.16 -9.12
CA SER A 57 -5.20 9.55 -8.79
C SER A 57 -4.62 10.11 -7.48
N SER A 58 -4.60 11.45 -7.36
CA SER A 58 -3.91 12.21 -6.31
C SER A 58 -4.68 12.33 -4.98
N SER A 59 -5.93 11.85 -4.90
CA SER A 59 -6.81 12.04 -3.73
C SER A 59 -6.84 10.86 -2.76
N HIS A 60 -6.31 9.69 -3.14
CA HIS A 60 -6.45 8.46 -2.35
C HIS A 60 -5.32 8.34 -1.31
N THR A 61 -5.39 9.19 -0.28
CA THR A 61 -4.56 9.09 0.94
C THR A 61 -5.02 7.98 1.90
N THR A 62 -6.00 7.19 1.48
CA THR A 62 -6.77 6.25 2.28
C THR A 62 -6.17 4.85 2.27
N GLN A 63 -6.29 4.15 3.40
CA GLN A 63 -5.88 2.75 3.56
C GLN A 63 -6.60 1.81 2.58
N ARG A 64 -7.76 2.22 2.04
CA ARG A 64 -8.56 1.46 1.07
C ARG A 64 -8.78 2.24 -0.21
N ILE A 65 -8.87 1.54 -1.33
CA ILE A 65 -9.38 2.05 -2.61
C ILE A 65 -10.44 1.11 -3.17
N THR A 66 -11.44 1.68 -3.84
CA THR A 66 -12.40 0.94 -4.66
C THR A 66 -12.23 1.42 -6.09
N VAL A 67 -12.00 0.49 -7.01
CA VAL A 67 -11.78 0.77 -8.43
C VAL A 67 -12.63 -0.16 -9.29
N GLU A 68 -13.00 0.30 -10.47
CA GLU A 68 -13.51 -0.60 -11.51
C GLU A 68 -12.35 -1.46 -12.02
N TYR A 69 -12.47 -2.78 -11.88
CA TYR A 69 -11.41 -3.69 -12.24
C TYR A 69 -11.32 -3.87 -13.75
N ASP A 70 -10.15 -3.64 -14.30
CA ASP A 70 -9.87 -3.79 -15.73
C ASP A 70 -8.57 -4.58 -16.01
N GLY A 71 -7.95 -5.12 -14.95
CA GLY A 71 -6.67 -5.81 -14.95
C GLY A 71 -5.56 -5.00 -14.26
N GLY A 72 -4.32 -5.44 -14.46
CA GLY A 72 -3.13 -4.73 -13.97
C GLY A 72 -2.65 -5.17 -12.59
N LYS A 73 -1.54 -4.56 -12.17
CA LYS A 73 -0.87 -4.83 -10.89
C LYS A 73 -1.12 -3.67 -9.93
N TYR A 74 -1.66 -3.97 -8.76
CA TYR A 74 -1.89 -2.98 -7.71
C TYR A 74 -0.79 -3.07 -6.65
N THR A 75 -0.25 -1.91 -6.30
CA THR A 75 0.73 -1.75 -5.22
C THR A 75 0.39 -0.53 -4.37
N CYS A 76 0.90 -0.51 -3.13
CA CYS A 76 0.76 0.63 -2.24
C CYS A 76 2.06 0.94 -1.50
N ARG A 77 2.16 2.19 -1.01
CA ARG A 77 3.10 2.57 0.06
C ARG A 77 2.42 3.54 1.03
N GLY A 78 3.02 3.73 2.19
CA GLY A 78 2.61 4.71 3.17
C GLY A 78 3.65 5.83 3.32
N MET A 79 3.16 7.02 3.64
CA MET A 79 3.95 8.14 4.14
C MET A 79 3.56 8.38 5.60
N ARG A 80 4.54 8.33 6.50
CA ARG A 80 4.32 8.57 7.92
C ARG A 80 4.02 10.05 8.15
N ARG A 81 2.97 10.35 8.92
CA ARG A 81 2.53 11.74 9.13
C ARG A 81 3.48 12.56 10.01
N SER A 82 4.26 11.92 10.88
CA SER A 82 5.11 12.62 11.86
C SER A 82 6.40 13.19 11.27
N ASP A 83 6.99 12.51 10.29
CA ASP A 83 8.33 12.82 9.76
C ASP A 83 8.40 12.72 8.22
N TYR A 84 7.26 12.45 7.56
CA TYR A 84 7.12 12.31 6.12
C TYR A 84 8.02 11.21 5.51
N GLN A 85 8.49 10.25 6.32
CA GLN A 85 9.24 9.11 5.83
C GLN A 85 8.31 8.12 5.12
N TYR A 86 8.78 7.56 4.02
CA TYR A 86 8.05 6.53 3.27
C TYR A 86 8.34 5.14 3.82
N SER A 87 7.30 4.30 3.83
CA SER A 87 7.45 2.86 3.87
C SER A 87 8.15 2.35 2.60
N GLN A 88 8.45 1.06 2.55
CA GLN A 88 8.75 0.42 1.28
C GLN A 88 7.51 0.40 0.37
N MET A 89 7.70 0.04 -0.90
CA MET A 89 6.60 -0.38 -1.76
C MET A 89 6.15 -1.80 -1.40
N SER A 90 4.84 -2.06 -1.48
CA SER A 90 4.29 -3.41 -1.35
C SER A 90 4.73 -4.32 -2.50
N ASP A 91 4.59 -5.62 -2.31
CA ASP A 91 4.55 -6.54 -3.45
C ASP A 91 3.29 -6.29 -4.30
N PRO A 92 3.33 -6.53 -5.62
CA PRO A 92 2.17 -6.34 -6.49
C PRO A 92 1.14 -7.44 -6.30
N VAL A 93 -0.14 -7.07 -6.26
CA VAL A 93 -1.26 -8.01 -6.36
C VAL A 93 -1.86 -7.96 -7.76
N THR A 94 -2.14 -9.14 -8.31
CA THR A 94 -2.92 -9.35 -9.54
C THR A 94 -4.12 -10.21 -9.21
N LEU A 95 -5.30 -9.80 -9.68
CA LEU A 95 -6.49 -10.63 -9.52
C LEU A 95 -6.57 -11.64 -10.68
N SER A 96 -6.89 -12.88 -10.35
CA SER A 96 -7.19 -13.89 -11.35
C SER A 96 -8.52 -13.57 -12.00
N VAL A 97 -8.52 -13.38 -13.33
CA VAL A 97 -9.74 -13.31 -14.13
C VAL A 97 -10.22 -14.74 -14.35
N SER A 98 -11.47 -15.03 -14.03
CA SER A 98 -12.17 -16.26 -14.45
C SER A 98 -12.99 -16.04 -15.71
#